data_AF-A0A1W1ZBZ7-F1
#
_entry.id   AF-A0A1W1ZBZ7-F1
#
_cell.length_a   1.000
_cell.length_b   1.000
_cell.length_c   1.000
_cell.angle_alpha   90.00
_cell.angle_beta   90.00
_cell.angle_gamma   90.00
#
_symmetry.space_group_name_H-M   'P 1'
#
loop_
_entity.id
_entity.type
_entity.pdbx_description
1 polymer ?
#
loop_
_entity_poly.entity_id
_entity_poly.type
_entity_poly.pdbx_seq_one_letter_code
_entity_poly.pdbx_strand_id
1 'polypeptide(L)'
;MADYLPEVGIDVPFISILTPFKGTALYEKLDKEHRIISQRGLEFYNGYNVAFIPNKMTPEELLMAHRSLWNKAFSFKNSATRIFRGLFKLRLGAILLSLFMNGFYCLKKLRNNSPIDMNIR
;
A
#
# COMPACT_ATOMS: atom_id res chain seq x y z
N MET A 1 7.00 -10.30 5.75
CA MET A 1 5.65 -10.21 5.12
C MET A 1 5.73 -9.89 3.63
N ALA A 2 6.55 -8.92 3.21
CA ALA A 2 6.77 -8.61 1.78
C ALA A 2 7.26 -9.79 0.94
N ASP A 3 8.18 -10.59 1.51
CA ASP A 3 8.78 -11.77 0.88
C ASP A 3 7.78 -12.88 0.59
N TYR A 4 6.70 -12.96 1.37
CA TYR A 4 5.68 -14.00 1.25
C TYR A 4 4.55 -13.60 0.30
N LEU A 5 4.44 -12.33 -0.13
CA LEU A 5 3.39 -11.89 -1.06
C LEU A 5 3.29 -12.75 -2.34
N PRO A 6 4.40 -13.19 -2.96
CA PRO A 6 4.34 -14.10 -4.11
C PRO A 6 3.83 -15.51 -3.78
N GLU A 7 3.92 -15.94 -2.52
CA GLU A 7 3.50 -17.27 -2.05
C GLU A 7 2.02 -17.29 -1.67
N VAL A 8 1.49 -16.17 -1.16
CA VAL A 8 0.07 -16.02 -0.77
C VAL A 8 -0.87 -16.12 -1.98
N GLY A 9 -0.36 -15.99 -3.21
CA GLY A 9 -1.17 -16.16 -4.42
C GLY A 9 -2.13 -15.00 -4.70
N ILE A 10 -1.79 -13.79 -4.24
CA ILE A 10 -2.58 -12.58 -4.50
C ILE A 10 -2.44 -12.18 -5.97
N ASP A 11 -3.56 -12.04 -6.68
CA ASP A 11 -3.57 -11.65 -8.10
C ASP A 11 -3.30 -10.14 -8.28
N VAL A 12 -3.95 -9.29 -7.47
CA VAL A 12 -3.80 -7.83 -7.47
C VAL A 12 -3.60 -7.32 -6.05
N PRO A 13 -2.37 -6.93 -5.66
CA PRO A 13 -2.13 -6.48 -4.29
C PRO A 13 -2.61 -5.06 -4.06
N PHE A 14 -3.49 -4.87 -3.08
CA PHE A 14 -3.84 -3.55 -2.54
C PHE A 14 -3.14 -3.37 -1.18
N ILE A 15 -2.23 -2.40 -1.11
CA ILE A 15 -1.42 -2.16 0.07
C ILE A 15 -1.73 -0.76 0.57
N SER A 16 -2.42 -0.68 1.71
CA SER A 16 -2.80 0.58 2.36
C SER A 16 -2.17 0.71 3.74
N ILE A 17 -1.91 1.94 4.15
CA ILE A 17 -1.58 2.33 5.52
C ILE A 17 -2.87 2.45 6.32
N LEU A 18 -2.86 1.95 7.56
CA LEU A 18 -3.97 2.10 8.49
C LEU A 18 -4.34 3.58 8.63
N THR A 19 -5.58 3.92 8.34
CA THR A 19 -6.10 5.29 8.41
C THR A 19 -7.18 5.36 9.49
N PRO A 20 -6.92 5.99 10.64
CA PRO A 20 -7.90 6.07 11.72
C PRO A 20 -8.91 7.17 11.44
N PHE A 21 -10.07 6.85 10.87
CA PHE A 21 -11.08 7.88 10.57
C PHE A 21 -11.76 8.42 11.84
N LYS A 22 -12.00 9.73 11.89
CA LYS A 22 -12.73 10.38 12.99
C LYS A 22 -14.12 9.76 13.16
N GLY A 23 -14.50 9.45 14.40
CA GLY A 23 -15.74 8.73 14.72
C GLY A 23 -15.62 7.20 14.71
N THR A 24 -14.44 6.65 14.43
CA THR A 24 -14.17 5.22 14.65
C THR A 24 -13.59 4.97 16.03
N ALA A 25 -13.87 3.80 16.62
CA ALA A 25 -13.28 3.39 17.90
C ALA A 25 -11.74 3.38 17.88
N LEU A 26 -11.15 3.10 16.72
CA LEU A 26 -9.70 3.18 16.52
C LEU A 26 -9.18 4.62 16.68
N TYR A 27 -9.87 5.59 16.09
CA TYR A 27 -9.50 7.00 16.24
C TYR A 27 -9.59 7.43 17.69
N GLU A 28 -10.71 7.14 18.37
CA GLU A 28 -10.89 7.51 19.79
C GLU A 28 -9.81 6.90 20.68
N LYS A 29 -9.43 5.64 20.41
CA LYS A 29 -8.35 4.99 21.14
C LYS A 29 -7.01 5.69 20.90
N LEU A 30 -6.64 5.93 19.65
CA LEU A 30 -5.37 6.57 19.30
C LEU A 30 -5.31 8.03 19.79
N ASP A 31 -6.45 8.72 19.82
CA ASP A 31 -6.57 10.10 20.31
C ASP A 31 -6.36 10.15 21.83
N LYS A 32 -6.99 9.23 22.59
CA LYS A 32 -6.76 9.04 24.03
C LYS A 32 -5.31 8.67 24.35
N GLU A 33 -4.64 7.95 23.47
CA GLU A 33 -3.22 7.60 23.59
C GLU A 33 -2.28 8.73 23.11
N HIS A 34 -2.81 9.88 22.66
CA HIS A 34 -2.04 10.99 22.07
C HIS A 34 -1.20 10.58 20.85
N ARG A 35 -1.69 9.61 20.08
CA ARG A 35 -1.02 9.04 18.91
C ARG A 35 -1.61 9.52 17.59
N ILE A 36 -2.62 10.39 17.59
CA ILE A 36 -3.07 11.08 16.37
C ILE A 36 -2.15 12.27 16.10
N ILE A 37 -1.70 12.43 14.86
CA ILE A 37 -0.84 13.56 14.46
C ILE A 37 -1.74 14.71 14.04
N SER A 38 -2.13 15.54 14.99
CA SER A 38 -3.13 16.60 14.82
C SER A 38 -2.70 17.72 13.87
N GLN A 39 -1.39 17.91 13.65
CA GLN A 39 -0.89 18.90 12.67
C GLN A 39 -1.08 18.46 11.21
N ARG A 40 -1.36 17.16 10.97
CA ARG A 40 -1.60 16.63 9.63
C ARG A 40 -3.07 16.83 9.25
N GLY A 41 -3.33 17.42 8.09
CA GLY A 41 -4.70 17.69 7.61
C GLY A 41 -5.41 16.44 7.07
N LEU A 42 -6.66 16.63 6.61
CA LEU A 42 -7.51 15.55 6.06
C LEU A 42 -6.88 14.86 4.84
N GLU A 43 -5.96 15.53 4.15
CA GLU A 43 -5.23 15.00 3.01
C GLU A 43 -4.34 13.78 3.35
N PHE A 44 -3.97 13.59 4.61
CA PHE A 44 -3.23 12.40 5.07
C PHE A 44 -4.11 11.15 5.21
N TYR A 45 -5.44 11.30 5.21
CA TYR A 45 -6.41 10.22 5.39
C TYR A 45 -6.75 9.53 4.07
N ASN A 46 -5.72 9.14 3.31
CA ASN A 46 -5.85 8.62 1.93
C ASN A 46 -5.36 7.17 1.77
N GLY A 47 -4.99 6.50 2.85
CA GLY A 47 -4.48 5.11 2.81
C GLY A 47 -3.07 4.96 2.26
N TYR A 48 -2.40 6.04 1.85
CA TYR A 48 -1.01 6.04 1.37
C TYR A 48 -0.07 6.86 2.24
N ASN A 49 -0.61 7.63 3.19
CA ASN A 49 0.11 8.48 4.12
C ASN A 49 -0.24 8.10 5.56
N VAL A 50 0.60 8.51 6.49
CA VAL A 50 0.47 8.15 7.90
C VAL A 50 -0.16 9.32 8.65
N ALA A 51 -1.26 9.10 9.36
CA ALA A 51 -1.95 10.13 10.16
C ALA A 51 -1.81 9.90 11.69
N PHE A 52 -1.03 8.91 12.11
CA PHE A 52 -0.89 8.49 13.50
C PHE A 52 0.52 8.00 13.82
N ILE A 53 0.87 7.91 15.11
CA ILE A 53 2.15 7.43 15.61
C ILE A 53 2.03 5.94 15.94
N PRO A 54 2.74 5.02 15.24
CA PRO A 54 2.77 3.60 15.59
C PRO A 54 3.47 3.34 16.94
N ASN A 55 3.17 2.21 17.60
CA ASN A 55 3.72 1.90 18.94
C ASN A 55 5.21 1.49 18.94
N LYS A 56 5.70 0.95 17.82
CA LYS A 56 7.03 0.29 17.74
C LYS A 56 7.93 0.86 16.65
N MET A 57 7.49 1.93 15.99
CA MET A 57 8.20 2.56 14.88
C MET A 57 7.70 3.99 14.70
N THR A 58 8.50 4.83 14.06
CA THR A 58 8.10 6.19 13.71
C THR A 58 7.09 6.19 12.55
N PRO A 59 6.31 7.27 12.38
CA PRO A 59 5.47 7.45 11.20
C PRO A 59 6.26 7.34 9.88
N GLU A 60 7.49 7.82 9.87
CA GLU A 60 8.38 7.84 8.71
C GLU A 60 8.88 6.42 8.39
N GLU A 61 9.25 5.64 9.41
CA GLU A 61 9.60 4.23 9.26
C GLU A 61 8.43 3.42 8.68
N LEU A 62 7.20 3.66 9.16
CA LEU A 62 6.00 3.02 8.61
C LEU A 62 5.78 3.41 7.14
N LEU A 63 5.95 4.68 6.80
CA LEU A 63 5.82 5.17 5.43
C LEU A 63 6.86 4.53 4.50
N MET A 64 8.13 4.50 4.92
CA MET A 64 9.21 3.86 4.18
C MET A 64 8.97 2.36 4.00
N ALA A 65 8.52 1.66 5.05
CA ALA A 65 8.18 0.25 4.99
C ALA A 65 7.05 -0.01 3.98
N HIS A 66 6.00 0.83 3.98
CA HIS A 66 4.92 0.77 3.00
C HIS A 66 5.43 0.97 1.58
N ARG A 67 6.28 1.98 1.34
CA ARG A 67 6.84 2.26 0.01
C ARG A 67 7.76 1.15 -0.48
N SER A 68 8.60 0.60 0.40
CA SER A 68 9.45 -0.56 0.11
C SER A 68 8.61 -1.79 -0.28
N LEU A 69 7.55 -2.06 0.50
CA LEU A 69 6.61 -3.14 0.21
C LEU A 69 5.91 -2.96 -1.14
N TRP A 70 5.42 -1.76 -1.43
CA TRP A 70 4.77 -1.42 -2.69
C TRP A 70 5.74 -1.61 -3.87
N ASN A 71 6.97 -1.10 -3.75
CA ASN A 71 8.00 -1.23 -4.79
C ASN A 71 8.38 -2.69 -5.05
N LYS A 72 8.47 -3.51 -4.01
CA LYS A 72 8.76 -4.94 -4.13
C LYS A 72 7.58 -5.67 -4.76
N ALA A 73 6.36 -5.41 -4.30
CA ALA A 73 5.14 -6.02 -4.81
C ALA A 73 4.98 -5.78 -6.30
N PHE A 74 5.18 -4.55 -6.77
CA PHE A 74 5.04 -4.15 -8.18
C PHE A 74 6.35 -4.13 -8.97
N SER A 75 7.37 -4.87 -8.52
CA SER A 75 8.57 -5.10 -9.34
C SER A 75 8.24 -5.90 -10.59
N PHE A 76 8.97 -5.65 -11.68
CA PHE A 76 8.76 -6.32 -12.96
C PHE A 76 8.67 -7.85 -12.83
N LYS A 77 9.62 -8.46 -12.10
CA LYS A 77 9.65 -9.90 -11.84
C LYS A 77 8.38 -10.39 -11.15
N ASN A 78 7.94 -9.72 -10.08
CA ASN A 78 6.76 -10.15 -9.31
C ASN A 78 5.46 -9.92 -10.10
N SER A 79 5.34 -8.80 -10.80
CA SER A 79 4.19 -8.51 -11.66
C SER A 79 4.07 -9.50 -12.81
N ALA A 80 5.16 -9.80 -13.52
CA ALA A 80 5.17 -10.78 -14.61
C ALA A 80 4.84 -12.20 -14.11
N THR A 81 5.41 -12.59 -12.96
CA THR A 81 5.12 -13.89 -12.34
C THR A 81 3.63 -14.02 -11.98
N ARG A 82 3.01 -12.96 -11.43
CA ARG A 82 1.57 -12.96 -11.11
C ARG A 82 0.70 -13.07 -12.35
N ILE A 83 0.99 -12.29 -13.39
CA ILE A 83 0.24 -12.35 -14.66
C ILE A 83 0.35 -13.75 -15.25
N PHE A 84 1.56 -14.31 -15.34
CA PHE A 84 1.78 -15.65 -15.89
C PHE A 84 1.03 -16.73 -15.09
N ARG A 85 1.09 -16.69 -13.76
CA ARG A 85 0.33 -17.63 -12.90
C ARG A 85 -1.18 -17.47 -13.08
N GLY A 86 -1.66 -16.24 -13.21
CA GLY A 86 -3.07 -15.93 -13.41
C GLY A 86 -3.63 -16.50 -14.71
N LEU A 87 -2.83 -16.52 -15.80
CA LEU A 87 -3.23 -17.07 -17.09
C LEU A 87 -3.67 -18.55 -17.02
N PHE A 88 -3.09 -19.34 -16.11
CA PHE A 88 -3.39 -20.77 -15.98
C PHE A 88 -4.46 -21.10 -14.92
N LYS A 89 -4.93 -20.12 -14.15
CA LYS A 89 -5.86 -20.34 -13.02
C LYS A 89 -7.14 -19.53 -13.10
N LEU A 90 -7.11 -18.38 -13.75
CA LEU A 90 -8.20 -17.40 -13.68
C LEU A 90 -9.11 -17.46 -14.92
N ARG A 91 -10.35 -17.01 -14.75
CA ARG A 91 -11.26 -16.76 -15.88
C ARG A 91 -10.80 -15.52 -16.65
N LEU A 92 -11.21 -15.40 -17.91
CA LEU A 92 -10.79 -14.32 -18.81
C LEU A 92 -10.91 -12.90 -18.20
N GLY A 93 -12.03 -12.59 -17.54
CA GLY A 93 -12.21 -11.27 -16.89
C GLY A 93 -11.20 -10.99 -15.79
N ALA A 94 -10.85 -12.00 -14.98
CA ALA A 94 -9.86 -11.87 -13.92
C ALA A 94 -8.42 -11.82 -14.48
N ILE A 95 -8.15 -12.51 -15.60
CA ILE A 95 -6.88 -12.38 -16.34
C ILE A 95 -6.69 -10.93 -16.81
N LEU A 96 -7.72 -10.35 -17.44
CA LEU A 96 -7.66 -8.96 -17.94
C LEU A 96 -7.40 -7.98 -16.78
N LEU A 97 -8.16 -8.10 -15.69
CA LEU A 97 -7.96 -7.26 -14.51
C LEU A 97 -6.54 -7.39 -13.95
N SER A 98 -6.03 -8.62 -13.81
CA SER A 98 -4.68 -8.88 -13.31
C SER A 98 -3.62 -8.26 -14.23
N LEU A 99 -3.76 -8.43 -15.55
CA LEU A 99 -2.86 -7.83 -16.54
C LEU A 99 -2.85 -6.30 -16.45
N PHE A 100 -4.02 -5.66 -16.47
CA PHE A 100 -4.14 -4.21 -16.43
C PHE A 100 -3.57 -3.63 -15.14
N MET A 101 -3.93 -4.19 -13.98
CA MET A 101 -3.50 -3.64 -12.69
C MET A 101 -2.01 -3.85 -12.45
N ASN A 102 -1.49 -5.06 -12.70
CA ASN A 102 -0.07 -5.33 -12.53
C ASN A 102 0.78 -4.55 -13.56
N GLY A 103 0.30 -4.43 -14.80
CA GLY A 103 0.95 -3.63 -15.85
C GLY A 103 0.99 -2.15 -15.51
N PHE A 104 -0.15 -1.57 -15.11
CA PHE A 104 -0.27 -0.17 -14.71
C PHE A 104 0.69 0.18 -13.57
N TYR A 105 0.67 -0.59 -12.48
CA TYR A 105 1.53 -0.31 -11.33
C TYR A 105 3.01 -0.59 -11.61
N CYS A 106 3.33 -1.60 -12.43
CA CYS A 106 4.70 -1.82 -12.89
C CYS A 106 5.22 -0.62 -13.70
N LEU A 107 4.42 -0.11 -14.64
CA LEU A 107 4.79 1.07 -15.45
C LEU A 107 4.94 2.31 -14.57
N LYS A 108 4.01 2.51 -13.62
CA LYS A 108 4.05 3.61 -12.66
C LYS A 108 5.35 3.57 -11.84
N LYS A 109 5.77 2.38 -11.40
CA LYS A 109 7.07 2.16 -10.75
C LYS A 109 8.25 2.49 -11.67
N LEU A 110 8.26 1.98 -12.91
CA LEU A 110 9.35 2.25 -13.87
C LEU A 110 9.51 3.74 -14.17
N ARG A 111 8.42 4.52 -14.11
CA ARG A 111 8.43 5.97 -14.27
C ARG A 111 8.73 6.75 -12.98
N ASN A 112 9.14 6.07 -11.89
CA ASN A 112 9.38 6.65 -10.57
C ASN A 112 8.18 7.43 -10.00
N ASN A 113 6.96 7.14 -10.46
CA ASN A 113 5.74 7.80 -10.02
C ASN A 113 5.20 7.06 -8.79
N SER A 114 5.89 7.12 -7.67
CA SER A 114 5.44 6.47 -6.42
C SER A 114 4.22 7.19 -5.83
N PRO A 115 3.44 6.56 -4.93
CA PRO A 115 2.37 7.26 -4.22
C PRO A 115 2.96 8.48 -3.48
N ILE A 116 2.29 9.63 -3.61
CA ILE A 116 2.78 10.94 -3.12
C ILE A 116 3.11 10.84 -1.63
N ASP A 117 4.28 11.36 -1.26
CA ASP A 117 4.66 11.60 0.12
C ASP A 117 4.25 13.03 0.50
N MET A 118 3.27 13.14 1.40
CA MET A 118 2.73 14.43 1.82
C MET A 118 3.62 15.16 2.84
N ASN A 119 4.71 14.53 3.30
CA ASN A 119 5.66 15.17 4.23
C ASN A 119 6.69 16.08 3.52
N ILE A 120 6.83 15.97 2.19
CA ILE A 120 7.84 16.72 1.40
C ILE A 120 7.16 17.89 0.65
N ARG A 121 6.16 18.52 1.26
CA ARG A 121 5.38 19.59 0.63
C ARG A 121 5.93 20.97 0.91
#